data_AF-A0A437D0Q5-F1
#
_entry.id   AF-A0A437D0Q5-F1
#
_cell.length_a   1.000
_cell.length_b   1.000
_cell.length_c   1.000
_cell.angle_alpha   90.00
_cell.angle_beta   90.00
_cell.angle_gamma   90.00
#
_symmetry.space_group_name_H-M   'P 1'
#
loop_
_entity.id
_entity.type
_entity.pdbx_description
1 polymer ?
#
loop_
_entity_poly.entity_id
_entity_poly.type
_entity_poly.pdbx_seq_one_letter_code
_entity_poly.pdbx_strand_id
1 'polypeptide(L)'
;MVWVPGEIRGYEMAHKLYGKLPWADLFQPTIKLAKEGIPISKILHSHTETIPNLKETQSLRQLFTDENNNLLKTGDIVKFEKLADTLEIIANQGADVFYTGKIAEDLVQDVKAAGGTLDLEDLASYRVTLTDAWNVSMEEYQVYFPPPPAGGSLLTLILNIMKGPWWQSC
;
A
#
# COMPACT_ATOMS: atom_id res chain seq x y z
N MET A 1 -14.32 -8.37 2.61
CA MET A 1 -14.63 -7.43 1.50
C MET A 1 -13.34 -6.76 1.09
N VAL A 2 -13.00 -6.82 -0.19
CA VAL A 2 -11.81 -6.19 -0.77
C VAL A 2 -12.30 -5.06 -1.66
N TRP A 3 -11.80 -3.85 -1.43
CA TRP A 3 -12.05 -2.70 -2.29
C TRP A 3 -10.97 -2.61 -3.37
N VAL A 4 -11.23 -1.84 -4.43
CA VAL A 4 -10.26 -1.63 -5.51
C VAL A 4 -8.97 -1.02 -4.96
N PRO A 5 -7.80 -1.65 -5.15
CA PRO A 5 -6.52 -1.08 -4.73
C PRO A 5 -6.15 0.16 -5.57
N GLY A 6 -5.92 1.28 -4.89
CA GLY A 6 -5.71 2.59 -5.52
C GLY A 6 -4.25 3.01 -5.67
N GLU A 7 -3.34 2.27 -5.05
CA GLU A 7 -1.94 2.65 -4.85
C GLU A 7 -1.23 2.89 -6.17
N ILE A 8 -1.36 1.97 -7.13
CA ILE A 8 -0.65 2.05 -8.42
C ILE A 8 -1.16 3.24 -9.27
N ARG A 9 -2.48 3.49 -9.34
CA ARG A 9 -3.00 4.72 -9.96
C ARG A 9 -2.56 5.97 -9.21
N GLY A 10 -2.50 5.93 -7.89
CA GLY A 10 -2.06 7.06 -7.08
C GLY A 10 -0.62 7.44 -7.41
N TYR A 11 0.26 6.45 -7.49
CA TYR A 11 1.65 6.63 -7.90
C TYR A 11 1.76 7.12 -9.34
N GLU A 12 0.98 6.56 -10.26
CA GLU A 12 0.94 7.01 -11.65
C GLU A 12 0.54 8.48 -11.75
N MET A 13 -0.53 8.89 -11.05
CA MET A 13 -1.00 10.28 -11.05
C MET A 13 0.07 11.22 -10.48
N ALA A 14 0.67 10.88 -9.34
CA ALA A 14 1.73 11.68 -8.73
C ALA A 14 2.96 11.78 -9.65
N HIS A 15 3.32 10.69 -10.33
CA HIS A 15 4.42 10.65 -11.29
C HIS A 15 4.13 11.46 -12.54
N LYS A 16 2.91 11.42 -13.09
CA LYS A 16 2.50 12.27 -14.22
C LYS A 16 2.55 13.76 -13.87
N LEU A 17 2.19 14.13 -12.65
CA LEU A 17 2.17 15.53 -12.20
C LEU A 17 3.56 16.06 -11.82
N TYR A 18 4.38 15.24 -11.16
CA TYR A 18 5.60 15.71 -10.48
C TYR A 18 6.86 14.86 -10.75
N GLY A 19 6.73 13.78 -11.52
CA GLY A 19 7.80 12.84 -11.81
C GLY A 19 8.93 13.46 -12.62
N LYS A 20 10.17 13.07 -12.29
CA LYS A 20 11.39 13.51 -13.00
C LYS A 20 12.17 12.35 -13.60
N LEU A 21 12.16 11.21 -12.93
CA LEU A 21 12.82 9.99 -13.39
C LEU A 21 11.84 9.16 -14.24
N PRO A 22 12.34 8.30 -15.15
CA PRO A 22 11.52 7.31 -15.83
C PRO A 22 10.72 6.45 -14.86
N TRP A 23 9.48 6.10 -15.22
CA TRP A 23 8.58 5.28 -14.38
C TRP A 23 9.24 3.98 -13.93
N ALA A 24 9.84 3.24 -14.86
CA ALA A 24 10.46 1.95 -14.59
C ALA A 24 11.60 2.03 -13.55
N ASP A 25 12.35 3.13 -13.54
CA ASP A 25 13.51 3.33 -12.66
C ASP A 25 13.10 3.42 -11.18
N LEU A 26 11.86 3.85 -10.90
CA LEU A 26 11.32 3.92 -9.54
C LEU A 26 11.14 2.54 -8.89
N PHE A 27 10.98 1.49 -9.70
CA PHE A 27 10.71 0.13 -9.24
C PHE A 27 11.98 -0.70 -9.09
N GLN A 28 13.03 -0.41 -9.85
CA GLN A 28 14.25 -1.24 -9.92
C GLN A 28 14.87 -1.55 -8.55
N PRO A 29 15.03 -0.58 -7.63
CA PRO A 29 15.59 -0.87 -6.31
C PRO A 29 14.75 -1.88 -5.51
N THR A 30 13.42 -1.74 -5.57
CA THR A 30 12.49 -2.61 -4.84
C THR A 30 12.39 -3.98 -5.48
N ILE A 31 12.38 -4.08 -6.81
CA ILE A 31 12.43 -5.35 -7.54
C ILE A 31 13.68 -6.13 -7.13
N LYS A 32 14.83 -5.45 -7.07
CA LYS A 32 16.09 -6.06 -6.62
C LYS A 32 16.00 -6.58 -5.18
N LEU A 33 15.52 -5.76 -4.25
CA LEU A 33 15.33 -6.17 -2.85
C LEU A 33 14.35 -7.34 -2.71
N ALA A 34 13.28 -7.37 -3.50
CA ALA A 34 12.31 -8.46 -3.49
C ALA A 34 12.90 -9.78 -4.00
N LYS A 35 13.79 -9.74 -5.01
CA LYS A 35 14.49 -10.92 -5.55
C LYS A 35 15.63 -11.40 -4.66
N GLU A 36 16.47 -10.48 -4.17
CA GLU A 36 17.61 -10.81 -3.29
C GLU A 36 17.15 -11.22 -1.89
N GLY A 37 16.04 -10.63 -1.44
CA GLY A 37 15.45 -10.83 -0.12
C GLY A 37 15.93 -9.79 0.89
N ILE A 38 15.19 -9.70 1.99
CA ILE A 38 15.47 -8.79 3.10
C ILE A 38 15.52 -9.56 4.43
N PRO A 39 16.34 -9.11 5.40
CA PRO A 39 16.32 -9.71 6.73
C PRO A 39 15.00 -9.39 7.43
N ILE A 40 14.39 -10.40 8.04
CA ILE A 40 13.18 -10.23 8.82
C ILE A 40 13.49 -9.39 10.06
N SER A 41 12.79 -8.27 10.19
CA SER A 41 12.85 -7.42 11.37
C SER A 41 12.05 -8.02 12.54
N LYS A 42 12.34 -7.57 13.76
CA LYS A 42 11.59 -8.00 14.96
C LYS A 42 10.08 -7.76 14.83
N ILE A 43 9.70 -6.60 14.27
CA ILE A 43 8.29 -6.25 14.07
C ILE A 43 7.64 -7.16 13.02
N LEU A 44 8.31 -7.40 11.90
CA LEU A 44 7.80 -8.30 10.86
C LEU A 44 7.63 -9.71 11.42
N HIS A 45 8.63 -10.24 12.14
CA HIS A 45 8.53 -11.54 12.80
C HIS A 45 7.30 -11.63 13.73
N SER A 46 7.09 -10.62 14.59
CA SER A 46 5.94 -10.61 15.49
C SER A 46 4.59 -10.64 14.76
N HIS A 47 4.51 -10.06 13.56
CA HIS A 47 3.32 -10.15 12.72
C HIS A 47 3.18 -11.54 12.06
N THR A 48 4.28 -12.16 11.65
CA THR A 48 4.22 -13.52 11.07
C THR A 48 3.67 -14.56 12.04
N GLU A 49 3.90 -14.40 13.34
CA GLU A 49 3.36 -15.26 14.39
C GLU A 49 1.84 -15.14 14.55
N THR A 50 1.27 -14.00 14.15
CA THR A 50 -0.18 -13.75 14.20
C THR A 50 -0.94 -14.28 12.99
N ILE A 51 -0.24 -14.76 11.95
CA ILE A 51 -0.87 -15.29 10.74
C ILE A 51 -1.55 -16.62 11.11
N PRO A 52 -2.88 -16.71 11.00
CA PRO A 52 -3.59 -17.92 11.38
C PRO A 52 -3.23 -19.07 10.42
N ASN A 53 -3.28 -20.31 10.92
CA ASN A 53 -3.03 -21.50 10.10
C ASN A 53 -4.30 -21.97 9.40
N LEU A 54 -4.80 -21.15 8.47
CA LEU A 54 -6.03 -21.42 7.74
C LEU A 54 -5.73 -21.59 6.25
N LYS A 55 -6.66 -22.23 5.53
CA LYS A 55 -6.52 -22.46 4.10
C LYS A 55 -6.38 -21.12 3.34
N GLU A 56 -7.09 -20.08 3.75
CA GLU A 56 -7.04 -18.77 3.09
C GLU A 56 -5.70 -18.04 3.28
N THR A 57 -4.98 -18.31 4.37
CA THR A 57 -3.72 -17.64 4.72
C THR A 57 -2.50 -18.51 4.45
N GLN A 58 -2.69 -19.74 3.95
CA GLN A 58 -1.63 -20.71 3.71
C GLN A 58 -0.53 -20.16 2.78
N SER A 59 -0.92 -19.49 1.70
CA SER A 59 0.02 -18.91 0.72
C SER A 59 0.89 -17.82 1.34
N LEU A 60 0.29 -16.97 2.17
CA LEU A 60 1.00 -15.93 2.91
C LEU A 60 1.91 -16.55 3.98
N ARG A 61 1.46 -17.59 4.68
CA ARG A 61 2.27 -18.27 5.70
C ARG A 61 3.49 -18.94 5.09
N GLN A 62 3.33 -19.58 3.93
CA GLN A 62 4.42 -20.24 3.20
C GLN A 62 5.57 -19.28 2.83
N LEU A 63 5.25 -18.01 2.58
CA LEU A 63 6.25 -16.97 2.32
C LEU A 63 7.22 -16.76 3.50
N PHE A 64 6.74 -17.02 4.71
CA PHE A 64 7.47 -16.83 5.96
C PHE A 64 7.85 -18.14 6.63
N THR A 65 7.89 -19.25 5.88
CA THR A 65 8.37 -20.53 6.39
C THR A 65 9.60 -21.03 5.66
N ASP A 66 10.48 -21.71 6.37
CA ASP A 66 11.61 -22.44 5.78
C ASP A 66 11.16 -23.74 5.10
N GLU A 67 12.11 -24.46 4.48
CA GLU A 67 11.87 -25.75 3.82
C GLU A 67 11.34 -26.85 4.75
N ASN A 68 11.54 -26.69 6.06
CA ASN A 68 11.06 -27.58 7.10
C ASN A 68 9.71 -27.13 7.68
N ASN A 69 9.07 -26.13 7.06
CA ASN A 69 7.78 -25.56 7.48
C ASN A 69 7.81 -24.85 8.85
N ASN A 70 8.99 -24.42 9.30
CA ASN A 70 9.15 -23.57 10.49
C ASN A 70 9.06 -22.10 10.09
N LEU A 71 8.47 -21.27 10.95
CA LEU A 71 8.47 -19.82 10.73
C LEU A 71 9.90 -19.26 10.74
N LEU A 72 10.19 -18.42 9.76
CA LEU A 72 11.44 -17.67 9.68
C LEU A 72 11.57 -16.73 10.88
N LYS A 73 12.80 -16.60 11.39
CA LYS A 73 13.13 -15.84 12.59
C LYS A 73 13.66 -14.46 12.22
N THR A 74 13.75 -13.60 13.24
CA THR A 74 14.43 -12.30 13.08
C THR A 74 15.86 -12.50 12.56
N GLY A 75 16.22 -11.80 11.49
CA GLY A 75 17.52 -11.91 10.82
C GLY A 75 17.55 -12.88 9.64
N ASP A 76 16.62 -13.84 9.56
CA ASP A 76 16.50 -14.72 8.41
C ASP A 76 16.05 -13.94 7.17
N ILE A 77 16.45 -14.40 5.99
CA ILE A 77 16.16 -13.73 4.72
C ILE A 77 14.83 -14.23 4.16
N VAL A 78 13.89 -13.30 3.95
CA VAL A 78 12.64 -13.54 3.21
C VAL A 78 12.73 -12.94 1.82
N LYS A 79 12.26 -13.68 0.81
CA LYS A 79 12.21 -13.25 -0.59
C LYS A 79 10.77 -13.10 -1.06
N PHE A 80 10.51 -12.11 -1.89
CA PHE A 80 9.18 -11.79 -2.41
C PHE A 80 9.16 -11.94 -3.94
N GLU A 81 9.49 -13.13 -4.45
CA GLU A 81 9.72 -13.37 -5.88
C GLU A 81 8.49 -13.02 -6.74
N LYS A 82 7.30 -13.49 -6.37
CA LYS A 82 6.05 -13.17 -7.08
C LYS A 82 5.73 -11.67 -7.08
N LEU A 83 6.04 -10.98 -5.99
CA LEU A 83 5.89 -9.53 -5.92
C LEU A 83 6.91 -8.84 -6.85
N ALA A 84 8.15 -9.33 -6.90
CA ALA A 84 9.16 -8.81 -7.81
C ALA A 84 8.71 -8.92 -9.27
N ASP A 85 8.15 -10.07 -9.67
CA ASP A 85 7.61 -10.29 -11.02
C ASP A 85 6.45 -9.33 -11.32
N THR A 86 5.56 -9.13 -10.34
CA THR A 86 4.42 -8.20 -10.45
C THR A 86 4.92 -6.75 -10.64
N LEU A 87 5.89 -6.32 -9.84
CA LEU A 87 6.49 -4.99 -9.93
C LEU A 87 7.26 -4.80 -11.24
N GLU A 88 7.91 -5.85 -11.76
CA GLU A 88 8.61 -5.82 -13.04
C GLU A 88 7.63 -5.66 -14.21
N ILE A 89 6.48 -6.33 -14.18
CA ILE A 89 5.41 -6.13 -15.16
C ILE A 89 4.90 -4.67 -15.12
N ILE A 90 4.63 -4.14 -13.92
CA ILE A 90 4.16 -2.74 -13.74
C ILE A 90 5.21 -1.74 -14.19
N ALA A 91 6.48 -1.98 -13.90
CA ALA A 91 7.60 -1.12 -14.31
C ALA A 91 7.69 -1.02 -15.84
N ASN A 92 7.53 -2.15 -16.54
CA ASN A 92 7.71 -2.25 -17.98
C ASN A 92 6.46 -1.84 -18.78
N GLN A 93 5.26 -2.11 -18.26
CA GLN A 93 4.00 -1.91 -19.00
C GLN A 93 3.17 -0.71 -18.48
N GLY A 94 3.61 -0.07 -17.40
CA GLY A 94 2.90 1.03 -16.76
C GLY A 94 1.77 0.57 -15.85
N ALA A 95 1.04 1.53 -15.29
CA ALA A 95 0.01 1.28 -14.27
C ALA A 95 -1.21 0.52 -14.82
N ASP A 96 -1.56 0.69 -16.09
CA ASP A 96 -2.77 0.12 -16.69
C ASP A 96 -2.84 -1.41 -16.56
N VAL A 97 -1.70 -2.10 -16.61
CA VAL A 97 -1.62 -3.57 -16.49
C VAL A 97 -2.18 -4.10 -15.17
N PHE A 98 -2.16 -3.29 -14.10
CA PHE A 98 -2.76 -3.63 -12.80
C PHE A 98 -4.29 -3.58 -12.82
N TYR A 99 -4.87 -2.73 -13.68
CA TYR A 99 -6.32 -2.45 -13.69
C TYR A 99 -7.08 -3.11 -14.84
N THR A 100 -6.40 -3.40 -15.96
CA THR A 100 -7.03 -3.97 -17.16
C THR A 100 -6.22 -5.13 -17.78
N GLY A 101 -5.09 -5.49 -17.19
CA GLY A 101 -4.20 -6.53 -17.71
C GLY A 101 -4.27 -7.84 -16.93
N LYS A 102 -3.26 -8.69 -17.12
CA LYS A 102 -3.19 -10.02 -16.50
C LYS A 102 -3.23 -9.97 -14.96
N ILE A 103 -2.60 -8.95 -14.36
CA ILE A 103 -2.62 -8.73 -12.91
C ILE A 103 -4.05 -8.49 -12.42
N ALA A 104 -4.87 -7.77 -13.17
CA ALA A 104 -6.27 -7.52 -12.83
C ALA A 104 -7.08 -8.82 -12.83
N GLU A 105 -6.88 -9.69 -13.84
CA GLU A 105 -7.52 -11.01 -13.91
C GLU A 105 -7.15 -11.89 -12.72
N ASP A 106 -5.85 -11.98 -12.42
CA ASP A 106 -5.34 -12.82 -11.34
C ASP A 106 -5.84 -12.32 -9.98
N LEU A 107 -5.86 -10.99 -9.76
CA LEU A 107 -6.41 -10.38 -8.56
C LEU A 107 -7.90 -10.67 -8.39
N VAL A 108 -8.70 -10.51 -9.43
CA VAL A 108 -10.15 -10.80 -9.38
C VAL A 108 -10.39 -12.28 -9.10
N GLN A 109 -9.60 -13.17 -9.71
CA GLN A 109 -9.67 -14.60 -9.47
C GLN A 109 -9.37 -14.92 -8.00
N ASP A 110 -8.29 -14.37 -7.44
CA ASP A 110 -7.90 -14.58 -6.04
C ASP A 110 -8.96 -14.05 -5.07
N VAL A 111 -9.49 -12.84 -5.32
CA VAL A 111 -10.54 -12.24 -4.48
C VAL A 111 -11.83 -13.07 -4.53
N LYS A 112 -12.25 -13.53 -5.70
CA LYS A 112 -13.45 -14.39 -5.85
C LYS A 112 -13.25 -15.75 -5.20
N ALA A 113 -12.07 -16.36 -5.32
CA ALA A 113 -11.74 -17.62 -4.66
C ALA A 113 -11.81 -17.50 -3.11
N ALA A 114 -11.53 -16.31 -2.58
CA ALA A 114 -11.68 -15.98 -1.17
C ALA A 114 -13.10 -15.51 -0.77
N GLY A 115 -14.09 -15.60 -1.67
CA GLY A 115 -15.49 -15.23 -1.41
C GLY A 115 -15.79 -13.72 -1.52
N GLY A 116 -14.89 -12.94 -2.11
CA GLY A 116 -15.12 -11.54 -2.44
C GLY A 116 -15.93 -11.33 -3.73
N THR A 117 -16.36 -10.09 -3.95
CA THR A 117 -17.24 -9.71 -5.08
C THR A 117 -16.59 -8.77 -6.08
N LEU A 118 -15.31 -8.45 -5.92
CA LEU A 118 -14.56 -7.57 -6.82
C LEU A 118 -14.59 -8.13 -8.25
N ASP A 119 -14.81 -7.26 -9.23
CA ASP A 119 -14.77 -7.64 -10.64
C ASP A 119 -13.78 -6.78 -11.46
N LEU A 120 -13.65 -7.15 -12.74
CA LEU A 120 -12.76 -6.43 -13.66
C LEU A 120 -13.28 -5.03 -14.00
N GLU A 121 -14.59 -4.81 -13.94
CA GLU A 121 -15.20 -3.51 -14.22
C GLU A 121 -14.90 -2.52 -13.10
N ASP A 122 -14.95 -2.96 -11.84
CA ASP A 122 -14.51 -2.22 -10.65
C ASP A 122 -13.06 -1.74 -10.81
N LEU A 123 -12.16 -2.63 -11.22
CA LEU A 123 -10.75 -2.28 -11.44
C LEU A 123 -10.59 -1.32 -12.63
N ALA A 124 -11.21 -1.61 -13.77
CA ALA A 124 -11.08 -0.81 -14.98
C ALA A 124 -11.71 0.59 -14.86
N SER A 125 -12.77 0.73 -14.06
CA SER A 125 -13.48 1.99 -13.81
C SER A 125 -12.82 2.85 -12.73
N TYR A 126 -11.91 2.29 -11.93
CA TYR A 126 -11.24 3.02 -10.86
C TYR A 126 -10.48 4.25 -11.37
N ARG A 127 -10.67 5.38 -10.69
CA ARG A 127 -9.98 6.64 -10.97
C ARG A 127 -9.48 7.25 -9.67
N VAL A 128 -8.30 7.86 -9.74
CA VAL A 128 -7.79 8.69 -8.65
C VAL A 128 -8.42 10.06 -8.75
N THR A 129 -8.94 10.55 -7.62
CA THR A 129 -9.46 11.90 -7.50
C THR A 129 -8.34 12.81 -7.03
N LEU A 130 -8.03 13.83 -7.81
CA LEU A 130 -7.16 14.93 -7.39
C LEU A 130 -8.00 15.96 -6.66
N THR A 131 -7.65 16.29 -5.42
CA THR A 131 -8.35 17.26 -4.59
C THR A 131 -7.37 18.21 -3.93
N ASP A 132 -7.81 19.44 -3.69
CA ASP A 132 -7.04 20.39 -2.92
C ASP A 132 -6.95 19.93 -1.46
N ALA A 133 -5.77 20.14 -0.87
CA ALA A 133 -5.58 19.91 0.54
C ALA A 133 -6.47 20.87 1.35
N TRP A 134 -7.12 20.33 2.38
CA TRP A 134 -7.69 21.16 3.42
C TRP A 134 -6.58 21.87 4.17
N ASN A 135 -6.85 23.09 4.59
CA ASN A 135 -5.84 23.88 5.26
C ASN A 135 -6.42 24.65 6.44
N VAL A 136 -5.59 24.81 7.47
CA VAL A 136 -5.93 25.52 8.70
C VAL A 136 -4.77 26.42 9.06
N SER A 137 -5.06 27.68 9.32
CA SER A 137 -4.07 28.63 9.83
C SER A 137 -3.86 28.41 11.33
N MET A 138 -2.63 28.25 11.76
CA MET A 138 -2.20 28.11 13.15
C MET A 138 -1.13 29.16 13.45
N GLU A 139 -1.54 30.28 14.06
CA GLU A 139 -0.64 31.43 14.29
C GLU A 139 0.04 31.85 12.98
N GLU A 140 1.38 31.79 12.89
CA GLU A 140 2.13 32.07 11.66
C GLU A 140 2.20 30.91 10.65
N TYR A 141 1.70 29.72 10.99
CA TYR A 141 1.79 28.52 10.15
C TYR A 141 0.51 28.24 9.37
N GLN A 142 0.66 27.70 8.16
CA GLN A 142 -0.43 27.09 7.41
C GLN A 142 -0.23 25.57 7.40
N VAL A 143 -1.19 24.83 7.97
CA VAL A 143 -1.12 23.37 8.02
C VAL A 143 -2.06 22.78 6.98
N TYR A 144 -1.56 21.85 6.17
CA TYR A 144 -2.29 21.20 5.08
C TYR A 144 -2.57 19.74 5.40
N PHE A 145 -3.77 19.28 5.10
CA PHE A 145 -4.25 17.92 5.37
C PHE A 145 -5.03 17.36 4.18
N PRO A 146 -5.04 16.03 3.99
CA PRO A 146 -5.95 15.41 3.05
C PRO A 146 -7.42 15.64 3.48
N PRO A 147 -8.33 15.94 2.55
CA PRO A 147 -9.76 16.07 2.86
C PRO A 147 -10.40 14.72 3.25
N PRO A 148 -11.64 14.71 3.77
CA PRO A 148 -12.40 13.49 4.01
C PRO A 148 -12.40 12.55 2.78
N PRO A 149 -12.33 11.22 2.99
CA PRO A 149 -12.53 10.49 4.25
C PRO A 149 -11.31 10.42 5.17
N ALA A 150 -10.19 11.08 4.85
CA ALA A 150 -9.03 11.13 5.73
C ALA A 150 -9.32 11.91 7.03
N GLY A 151 -8.51 11.64 8.07
CA GLY A 151 -8.70 12.21 9.42
C GLY A 151 -8.36 13.70 9.59
N GLY A 152 -8.18 14.46 8.52
CA GLY A 152 -7.80 15.88 8.58
C GLY A 152 -8.82 16.76 9.31
N SER A 153 -10.12 16.41 9.22
CA SER A 153 -11.22 17.10 9.91
C SER A 153 -11.10 17.00 11.44
N LEU A 154 -10.83 15.79 11.95
CA LEU A 154 -10.68 15.54 13.38
C LEU A 154 -9.44 16.23 13.94
N LEU A 155 -8.32 16.15 13.21
CA LEU A 155 -7.09 16.84 13.61
C LEU A 155 -7.29 18.36 13.64
N THR A 156 -7.97 18.91 12.63
CA THR A 156 -8.35 20.34 12.60
C THR A 156 -9.18 20.74 13.82
N LEU A 157 -10.16 19.91 14.20
CA LEU A 157 -10.97 20.16 15.40
C LEU A 157 -10.11 20.17 16.67
N ILE A 158 -9.23 19.17 16.85
CA ILE A 158 -8.32 19.07 18.00
C ILE A 158 -7.43 20.32 18.08
N LEU A 159 -6.81 20.70 16.97
CA LEU A 159 -5.91 21.87 16.91
C LEU A 159 -6.66 23.17 17.23
N ASN A 160 -7.92 23.30 16.82
CA ASN A 160 -8.73 24.47 17.16
C ASN A 160 -9.16 24.51 18.63
N ILE A 161 -9.41 23.36 19.27
CA ILE A 161 -9.66 23.30 20.72
C ILE A 161 -8.40 23.70 21.50
N MET A 162 -7.23 23.21 21.08
CA MET A 162 -5.94 23.55 21.70
C MET A 162 -5.55 25.03 21.57
N LYS A 163 -6.12 25.77 20.62
CA LYS A 163 -5.97 27.24 20.54
C LYS A 163 -6.79 28.01 21.56
N GLY A 164 -7.68 27.34 22.29
CA GLY A 164 -8.52 27.99 23.28
C GLY A 164 -7.67 28.69 24.36
N PRO A 165 -8.12 29.83 24.90
CA PRO A 165 -7.37 30.63 25.88
C PRO A 165 -6.95 29.84 27.15
N TRP A 166 -7.62 28.71 27.42
CA TRP A 166 -7.33 27.80 28.52
C TRP A 166 -6.00 27.05 28.37
N TRP A 167 -5.53 26.82 27.14
CA TRP A 167 -4.29 26.07 26.87
C TRP A 167 -3.04 26.95 26.93
N GLN A 168 -3.16 28.24 26.60
CA GLN A 168 -2.04 29.20 26.68
C GLN A 168 -1.71 29.65 28.12
N SER A 169 -2.48 29.18 29.11
CA SER A 169 -2.31 29.54 30.53
C SER A 169 -1.63 28.44 31.38
N CYS A 170 -1.12 27.37 30.75
CA CYS A 170 -0.31 26.32 31.37
C CYS A 170 1.16 26.45 30.98
#